data_AF-A0AAN8JCL9-F1
#
_entry.id   AF-A0AAN8JCL9-F1
#
_cell.length_a   1.000
_cell.length_b   1.000
_cell.length_c   1.000
_cell.angle_alpha   90.00
_cell.angle_beta   90.00
_cell.angle_gamma   90.00
#
_symmetry.space_group_name_H-M   'P 1'
#
loop_
_entity.id
_entity.type
_entity.pdbx_description
1 polymer ?
#
loop_
_entity_poly.entity_id
_entity_poly.type
_entity_poly.pdbx_seq_one_letter_code
_entity_poly.pdbx_strand_id
1 'polypeptide(L)'
;MAETPNAAPPENETPEVVVNIFSSLLEIIQGYGWFILIAVVVAMYLKQKLNPTLERMAKQKEERSEYKKYDSDTAQKRLEAMEKARQKLQSQFDEQASKFAEEQKTKEEAKRQAKIEDWDRHQEGKGYRSKFKPEESTSSSSGPSTLKPKNKKPLRPSDYNPLMGGGGDSCSYRPTRRGGAGGG
;
A
#
# COMPACT_ATOMS: atom_id res chain seq x y z
N MET A 1 72.90 -7.55 31.07
CA MET A 1 71.65 -6.94 31.53
C MET A 1 71.22 -5.95 30.45
N ALA A 2 70.06 -6.20 29.84
CA ALA A 2 69.51 -5.39 28.77
C ALA A 2 68.73 -4.23 29.37
N GLU A 3 69.04 -3.00 28.97
CA GLU A 3 68.21 -1.83 29.26
C GLU A 3 67.44 -1.47 27.98
N THR A 4 66.12 -1.56 28.05
CA THR A 4 65.20 -1.16 26.99
C THR A 4 65.06 0.37 26.97
N PRO A 5 65.17 1.06 25.83
CA PRO A 5 64.94 2.49 25.76
C PRO A 5 63.45 2.80 25.96
N ASN A 6 63.21 3.72 26.88
CA ASN A 6 61.92 4.23 27.32
C ASN A 6 61.16 4.84 26.12
N ALA A 7 60.02 4.25 25.73
CA ALA A 7 59.19 4.78 24.64
C ALA A 7 58.41 6.01 25.14
N ALA A 8 58.64 7.17 24.52
CA ALA A 8 57.89 8.40 24.80
C ALA A 8 56.39 8.22 24.50
N PRO A 9 55.49 8.90 25.24
CA PRO A 9 54.05 8.82 25.00
C PRO A 9 53.70 9.41 23.63
N PRO A 10 52.67 8.88 22.93
CA PRO A 10 52.28 9.39 21.62
C PRO A 10 51.73 10.83 21.75
N GLU A 11 52.39 11.77 21.07
CA GLU A 11 51.92 13.14 20.94
C GLU A 11 50.77 13.16 19.91
N ASN A 12 49.56 13.50 20.37
CA ASN A 12 48.43 13.72 19.48
C ASN A 12 48.61 15.09 18.83
N GLU A 13 49.28 15.13 17.69
CA GLU A 13 49.42 16.33 16.88
C GLU A 13 48.03 16.85 16.50
N THR A 14 47.69 18.07 16.93
CA THR A 14 46.45 18.71 16.49
C THR A 14 46.56 18.92 14.98
N PRO A 15 45.56 18.51 14.19
CA PRO A 15 45.66 18.59 12.74
C PRO A 15 45.93 20.03 12.32
N GLU A 16 46.94 20.24 11.49
CA GLU A 16 47.39 21.56 11.03
C GLU A 16 46.24 22.41 10.47
N VAL A 17 45.24 21.75 9.88
CA VAL A 17 44.01 22.40 9.38
C VAL A 17 43.25 23.12 10.49
N VAL A 18 43.11 22.51 11.68
CA VAL A 18 42.40 23.12 12.81
C VAL A 18 43.21 24.29 13.37
N VAL A 19 44.54 24.15 13.46
CA VAL A 19 45.43 25.23 13.93
C VAL A 19 45.40 26.42 12.95
N ASN A 20 45.48 26.16 11.64
CA ASN A 20 45.46 27.19 10.59
C ASN A 20 44.10 27.90 10.48
N ILE A 21 42.99 27.17 10.63
CA ILE A 21 41.65 27.79 10.66
C ILE A 21 41.51 28.64 11.93
N PHE A 22 41.96 28.15 13.08
CA PHE A 22 41.85 28.85 14.34
C PHE A 22 42.72 30.12 14.37
N SER A 23 43.96 30.05 13.88
CA SER A 23 44.84 31.23 13.77
C SER A 23 44.28 32.26 12.81
N SER A 24 43.78 31.84 11.64
CA SER A 24 43.15 32.73 10.66
C SER A 24 41.91 33.42 11.25
N LEU A 25 41.07 32.68 12.00
CA LEU A 25 39.92 33.26 12.69
C LEU A 25 40.33 34.21 13.81
N LEU A 26 41.38 33.90 14.56
CA LEU A 26 41.92 34.78 15.60
C LEU A 26 42.48 36.08 15.02
N GLU A 27 43.18 36.04 13.89
CA GLU A 27 43.67 37.25 13.20
C GLU A 27 42.50 38.13 12.74
N ILE A 28 41.43 37.52 12.19
CA ILE A 28 40.22 38.23 11.82
C ILE A 28 39.53 38.82 13.06
N ILE A 29 39.46 38.10 14.17
CA ILE A 29 38.88 38.61 15.41
C ILE A 29 39.74 39.72 16.02
N GLN A 30 41.06 39.62 15.94
CA GLN A 30 41.98 40.62 16.47
C GLN A 30 41.92 41.92 15.66
N GLY A 31 41.81 41.83 14.32
CA GLY A 31 41.67 43.00 13.43
C GLY A 31 40.25 43.55 13.31
N TYR A 32 39.23 42.70 13.40
CA TYR A 32 37.82 43.01 13.09
C TYR A 32 36.85 42.65 14.22
N GLY A 33 37.33 42.39 15.43
CA GLY A 33 36.49 42.01 16.57
C GLY A 33 35.40 43.04 16.92
N TRP A 34 35.66 44.31 16.64
CA TRP A 34 34.67 45.37 16.78
C TRP A 34 33.50 45.24 15.81
N PHE A 35 33.73 44.75 14.57
CA PHE A 35 32.65 44.45 13.63
C PHE A 35 31.80 43.27 14.11
N ILE A 36 32.42 42.26 14.74
CA ILE A 36 31.68 41.13 15.33
C ILE A 36 30.78 41.64 16.45
N LEU A 37 31.28 42.53 17.32
CA LEU A 37 30.47 43.15 18.36
C LEU A 37 29.32 43.97 17.78
N ILE A 38 29.58 44.80 16.76
CA ILE A 38 28.52 45.56 16.06
C ILE A 38 27.52 44.60 15.40
N ALA A 39 27.97 43.53 14.75
CA ALA A 39 27.11 42.55 14.12
C ALA A 39 26.21 41.85 15.15
N VAL A 40 26.74 41.53 16.33
CA VAL A 40 25.96 40.96 17.44
C VAL A 40 24.92 41.98 17.95
N VAL A 41 25.30 43.24 18.14
CA VAL A 41 24.38 44.30 18.57
C VAL A 41 23.27 44.55 17.53
N VAL A 42 23.64 44.59 16.24
CA VAL A 42 22.68 44.71 15.13
C VAL A 42 21.76 43.48 15.07
N ALA A 43 22.29 42.27 15.25
CA ALA A 43 21.48 41.06 15.29
C ALA A 43 20.51 41.04 16.49
N MET A 44 20.93 41.52 17.67
CA MET A 44 20.04 41.69 18.82
C MET A 44 18.95 42.72 18.53
N TYR A 45 19.30 43.86 17.95
CA TYR A 45 18.33 44.89 17.56
C TYR A 45 17.34 44.40 16.49
N LEU A 46 17.82 43.66 15.48
CA LEU A 46 16.99 43.03 14.47
C LEU A 46 16.04 42.01 15.08
N LYS A 47 16.52 41.14 15.99
CA LYS A 47 15.64 40.23 16.73
C LYS A 47 14.59 41.01 17.51
N GLN A 48 14.97 42.03 18.27
CA GLN A 48 14.03 42.86 19.03
C GLN A 48 12.95 43.49 18.15
N LYS A 49 13.31 43.94 16.93
CA LYS A 49 12.38 44.54 15.97
C LYS A 49 11.51 43.51 15.24
N LEU A 50 12.04 42.32 14.96
CA LEU A 50 11.36 41.26 14.21
C LEU A 50 10.49 40.35 15.08
N ASN A 51 10.84 40.15 16.35
CA ASN A 51 10.05 39.38 17.32
C ASN A 51 8.58 39.82 17.38
N PRO A 52 8.22 41.11 17.52
CA PRO A 52 6.82 41.51 17.60
C PRO A 52 6.06 41.26 16.29
N THR A 53 6.72 41.37 15.13
CA THR A 53 6.09 41.05 13.84
C THR A 53 5.89 39.55 13.66
N LEU A 54 6.87 38.74 14.04
CA LEU A 54 6.80 37.29 13.95
C LEU A 54 5.76 36.71 14.90
N GLU A 55 5.70 37.21 16.14
CA GLU A 55 4.68 36.80 17.11
C GLU A 55 3.27 37.17 16.65
N ARG A 56 3.05 38.36 16.07
CA ARG A 56 1.75 38.74 15.49
C ARG A 56 1.35 37.81 14.34
N MET A 57 2.30 37.44 13.48
CA MET A 57 2.04 36.50 12.39
C MET A 57 1.78 35.07 12.90
N ALA A 58 2.50 34.64 13.94
CA ALA A 58 2.28 33.34 14.58
C ALA A 58 0.88 33.28 15.22
N LYS A 59 0.51 34.29 16.02
CA LYS A 59 -0.82 34.40 16.65
C LYS A 59 -1.94 34.46 15.63
N GLN A 60 -1.81 35.26 14.55
CA GLN A 60 -2.83 35.31 13.49
C GLN A 60 -3.00 33.96 12.76
N LYS A 61 -1.93 33.16 12.63
CA LYS A 61 -2.03 31.82 12.05
C LYS A 61 -2.77 30.87 12.98
N GLU A 62 -2.45 30.91 14.27
CA GLU A 62 -3.11 30.11 15.31
C GLU A 62 -4.60 30.47 15.40
N GLU A 63 -4.93 31.75 15.53
CA GLU A 63 -6.29 32.25 15.54
C GLU A 63 -7.05 31.84 14.27
N ARG A 64 -6.48 32.05 13.06
CA ARG A 64 -7.12 31.58 11.81
C ARG A 64 -7.33 30.07 11.78
N SER A 65 -6.44 29.29 12.40
CA SER A 65 -6.60 27.84 12.49
C SER A 65 -7.70 27.44 13.47
N GLU A 66 -7.87 28.19 14.55
CA GLU A 66 -8.95 28.03 15.52
C GLU A 66 -10.29 28.45 14.92
N TYR A 67 -10.38 29.62 14.28
CA TYR A 67 -11.57 30.06 13.55
C TYR A 67 -11.99 29.04 12.48
N LYS A 68 -11.02 28.46 11.73
CA LYS A 68 -11.31 27.38 10.77
C LYS A 68 -11.80 26.07 11.40
N LYS A 69 -11.54 25.82 12.69
CA LYS A 69 -12.09 24.65 13.40
C LYS A 69 -13.55 24.88 13.81
N TYR A 70 -13.93 26.12 14.09
CA TYR A 70 -15.29 26.49 14.51
C TYR A 70 -16.19 26.94 13.34
N ASP A 71 -15.62 27.17 12.16
CA ASP A 71 -16.35 27.59 10.96
C ASP A 71 -17.26 26.47 10.44
N SER A 72 -18.58 26.65 10.61
CA SER A 72 -19.63 25.73 10.18
C SER A 72 -19.56 25.41 8.69
N ASP A 73 -19.12 26.37 7.87
CA ASP A 73 -19.05 26.22 6.42
C ASP A 73 -17.97 25.21 6.01
N THR A 74 -16.90 25.10 6.80
CA THR A 74 -15.85 24.11 6.54
C THR A 74 -16.32 22.69 6.87
N ALA A 75 -17.17 22.54 7.89
CA ALA A 75 -17.78 21.26 8.24
C ALA A 75 -18.77 20.83 7.16
N GLN A 76 -19.62 21.74 6.69
CA GLN A 76 -20.56 21.47 5.60
C GLN A 76 -19.84 21.05 4.31
N LYS A 77 -18.79 21.77 3.90
CA LYS A 77 -17.98 21.40 2.72
C LYS A 77 -17.37 20.00 2.82
N ARG A 78 -16.98 19.57 4.03
CA ARG A 78 -16.48 18.21 4.25
C ARG A 78 -17.58 17.16 4.11
N LEU A 79 -18.76 17.43 4.65
CA LEU A 79 -19.92 16.54 4.53
C LEU A 79 -20.35 16.42 3.07
N GLU A 80 -20.49 17.53 2.36
CA GLU A 80 -20.80 17.56 0.93
C GLU A 80 -19.78 16.79 0.09
N ALA A 81 -18.48 16.95 0.38
CA ALA A 81 -17.42 16.19 -0.30
C ALA A 81 -17.55 14.68 -0.04
N MET A 82 -17.89 14.28 1.18
CA MET A 82 -18.10 12.88 1.55
C MET A 82 -19.35 12.29 0.88
N GLU A 83 -20.45 13.04 0.86
CA GLU A 83 -21.69 12.65 0.18
C GLU A 83 -21.49 12.48 -1.32
N LYS A 84 -20.77 13.42 -1.96
CA LYS A 84 -20.43 13.34 -3.38
C LYS A 84 -19.56 12.11 -3.68
N ALA A 85 -18.60 11.78 -2.81
CA ALA A 85 -17.80 10.57 -2.95
C ALA A 85 -18.67 9.31 -2.85
N ARG A 86 -19.64 9.30 -1.93
CA ARG A 86 -20.58 8.18 -1.77
C ARG A 86 -21.50 8.00 -2.97
N GLN A 87 -22.04 9.10 -3.51
CA GLN A 87 -22.88 9.08 -4.71
C GLN A 87 -22.10 8.57 -5.92
N LYS A 88 -20.85 9.03 -6.09
CA LYS A 88 -19.99 8.53 -7.17
C LYS A 88 -19.77 7.02 -7.05
N LEU A 89 -19.50 6.53 -5.84
CA LEU A 89 -19.32 5.09 -5.63
C LEU A 89 -20.59 4.29 -5.93
N GLN A 90 -21.76 4.78 -5.50
CA GLN A 90 -23.05 4.15 -5.81
C GLN A 90 -23.29 4.09 -7.31
N SER A 91 -23.09 5.20 -8.03
CA SER A 91 -23.25 5.21 -9.49
C SER A 91 -22.35 4.20 -10.20
N GLN A 92 -21.10 4.03 -9.74
CA GLN A 92 -20.19 3.03 -10.29
C GLN A 92 -20.66 1.59 -10.04
N PHE A 93 -21.21 1.31 -8.85
CA PHE A 93 -21.79 0.00 -8.55
C PHE A 93 -23.04 -0.27 -9.37
N ASP A 94 -23.90 0.72 -9.55
CA ASP A 94 -25.13 0.59 -10.36
C ASP A 94 -24.81 0.36 -11.84
N GLU A 95 -23.79 1.05 -12.37
CA GLU A 95 -23.26 0.82 -13.72
C GLU A 95 -22.68 -0.60 -13.89
N GLN A 96 -21.98 -1.12 -12.88
CA GLN A 96 -21.46 -2.49 -12.94
C GLN A 96 -22.58 -3.53 -12.81
N ALA A 97 -23.56 -3.28 -11.95
CA ALA A 97 -24.69 -4.16 -11.74
C ALA A 97 -25.57 -4.27 -13.00
N SER A 98 -25.83 -3.15 -13.67
CA SER A 98 -26.57 -3.12 -14.93
C SER A 98 -25.84 -3.88 -16.04
N LYS A 99 -24.54 -3.63 -16.24
CA LYS A 99 -23.72 -4.39 -17.20
C LYS A 99 -23.73 -5.89 -16.92
N PHE A 100 -23.58 -6.28 -15.66
CA PHE A 100 -23.60 -7.70 -15.28
C PHE A 100 -24.98 -8.34 -15.48
N ALA A 101 -26.07 -7.61 -15.22
CA ALA A 101 -27.42 -8.08 -15.47
C ALA A 101 -27.70 -8.27 -16.98
N GLU A 102 -27.21 -7.36 -17.82
CA GLU A 102 -27.29 -7.49 -19.29
C GLU A 102 -26.48 -8.70 -19.79
N GLU A 103 -25.25 -8.89 -19.30
CA GLU A 103 -24.45 -10.07 -19.62
C GLU A 103 -25.11 -11.38 -19.18
N GLN A 104 -25.79 -11.39 -18.03
CA GLN A 104 -26.52 -12.58 -17.58
C GLN A 104 -27.68 -12.91 -18.50
N LYS A 105 -28.47 -11.90 -18.90
CA LYS A 105 -29.59 -12.09 -19.84
C LYS A 105 -29.11 -12.64 -21.18
N THR A 106 -28.05 -12.07 -21.74
CA THR A 106 -27.48 -12.56 -23.02
C THR A 106 -26.93 -13.99 -22.90
N LYS A 107 -26.28 -14.35 -21.78
CA LYS A 107 -25.83 -15.72 -21.51
C LYS A 107 -27.02 -16.69 -21.36
N GLU A 108 -28.12 -16.27 -20.75
CA GLU A 108 -29.34 -17.09 -20.63
C GLU A 108 -30.03 -17.30 -21.97
N GLU A 109 -30.15 -16.25 -22.79
CA GLU A 109 -30.70 -16.33 -24.15
C GLU A 109 -29.83 -17.21 -25.05
N ALA A 110 -28.51 -17.07 -25.01
CA ALA A 110 -27.59 -17.92 -25.75
C ALA A 110 -27.71 -19.40 -25.33
N LYS A 111 -27.83 -19.68 -24.02
CA LYS A 111 -28.09 -21.05 -23.53
C LYS A 111 -29.45 -21.58 -24.00
N ARG A 112 -30.48 -20.73 -24.06
CA ARG A 112 -31.80 -21.11 -24.57
C ARG A 112 -31.74 -21.44 -26.06
N GLN A 113 -31.07 -20.61 -26.86
CA GLN A 113 -30.87 -20.85 -28.28
C GLN A 113 -30.05 -22.13 -28.52
N ALA A 114 -28.96 -22.34 -27.78
CA ALA A 114 -28.15 -23.55 -27.89
C ALA A 114 -28.94 -24.83 -27.59
N LYS A 115 -29.86 -24.79 -26.62
CA LYS A 115 -30.77 -25.91 -26.33
C LYS A 115 -31.75 -26.19 -27.46
N ILE A 116 -32.29 -25.14 -28.09
CA ILE A 116 -33.19 -25.28 -29.25
C ILE A 116 -32.41 -25.88 -30.42
N GLU A 117 -31.24 -25.33 -30.74
CA GLU A 117 -30.38 -25.83 -31.82
C GLU A 117 -29.91 -27.27 -31.59
N ASP A 118 -29.61 -27.65 -30.35
CA ASP A 118 -29.28 -29.04 -30.00
C ASP A 118 -30.48 -29.98 -30.21
N TRP A 119 -31.67 -29.55 -29.80
CA TRP A 119 -32.90 -30.32 -30.00
C TRP A 119 -33.25 -30.46 -31.49
N ASP A 120 -33.14 -29.40 -32.29
CA ASP A 120 -33.36 -29.42 -33.73
C ASP A 120 -32.35 -30.35 -34.44
N ARG A 121 -31.06 -30.26 -34.07
CA ARG A 121 -30.03 -31.20 -34.58
C ARG A 121 -30.34 -32.65 -34.24
N HIS A 122 -30.91 -32.90 -33.07
CA HIS A 122 -31.33 -34.24 -32.67
C HIS A 122 -32.53 -34.73 -33.50
N GLN A 123 -33.51 -33.87 -33.81
CA GLN A 123 -34.64 -34.20 -34.69
C GLN A 123 -34.18 -34.47 -36.14
N GLU A 124 -33.20 -33.70 -36.64
CA GLU A 124 -32.62 -33.89 -37.98
C GLU A 124 -31.70 -35.12 -38.09
N GLY A 125 -31.52 -35.90 -37.02
CA GLY A 125 -30.65 -37.09 -37.01
C GLY A 125 -29.15 -36.78 -37.00
N LYS A 126 -28.75 -35.52 -36.86
CA LYS A 126 -27.35 -35.06 -36.73
C LYS A 126 -26.86 -35.22 -35.28
N GLY A 127 -27.24 -36.33 -34.63
CA GLY A 127 -26.99 -36.62 -33.22
C GLY A 127 -25.52 -36.52 -32.80
N TYR A 128 -25.29 -36.50 -31.48
CA TYR A 128 -24.02 -36.28 -30.76
C TYR A 128 -22.77 -36.80 -31.48
N ARG A 129 -22.24 -36.03 -32.44
CA ARG A 129 -20.86 -36.21 -32.90
C ARG A 129 -19.97 -35.56 -31.86
N SER A 130 -19.18 -36.39 -31.19
CA SER A 130 -18.17 -35.93 -30.24
C SER A 130 -17.32 -34.83 -30.89
N LYS A 131 -17.13 -33.69 -30.20
CA LYS A 131 -16.25 -32.61 -30.67
C LYS A 131 -14.76 -32.95 -30.51
N PHE A 132 -14.41 -34.24 -30.51
CA PHE A 132 -13.01 -34.67 -30.52
C PHE A 132 -12.50 -34.57 -31.96
N LYS A 133 -11.79 -33.48 -32.26
CA LYS A 133 -11.01 -33.35 -33.48
C LYS A 133 -9.84 -34.34 -33.33
N PRO A 134 -9.72 -35.41 -34.14
CA PRO A 134 -8.55 -36.27 -34.06
C PRO A 134 -7.37 -35.48 -34.63
N GLU A 135 -6.42 -35.14 -33.78
CA GLU A 135 -5.07 -34.79 -34.21
C GLU A 135 -4.53 -35.98 -35.02
N GLU A 136 -4.07 -35.71 -36.23
CA GLU A 136 -3.63 -36.69 -37.22
C GLU A 136 -2.38 -37.42 -36.70
N SER A 137 -2.56 -38.59 -36.08
CA SER A 137 -1.46 -39.43 -35.62
C SER A 137 -1.00 -40.33 -36.76
N THR A 138 0.13 -39.99 -37.37
CA THR A 138 0.94 -40.89 -38.19
C THR A 138 1.31 -42.16 -37.41
N SER A 139 0.73 -43.27 -37.86
CA SER A 139 1.23 -44.65 -37.90
C SER A 139 2.12 -45.20 -36.76
N SER A 140 1.68 -46.38 -36.31
CA SER A 140 2.44 -47.56 -35.85
C SER A 140 2.76 -47.69 -34.35
N SER A 141 2.06 -48.63 -33.71
CA SER A 141 2.65 -49.78 -33.01
C SER A 141 1.64 -50.40 -32.04
N SER A 142 1.21 -51.62 -32.36
CA SER A 142 0.41 -52.50 -31.53
C SER A 142 1.29 -53.24 -30.51
N GLY A 143 0.94 -53.18 -29.22
CA GLY A 143 1.49 -54.07 -28.19
C GLY A 143 0.66 -54.04 -26.89
N PRO A 144 0.33 -55.19 -26.27
CA PRO A 144 -0.42 -55.23 -25.02
C PRO A 144 0.56 -55.13 -23.85
N SER A 145 0.59 -54.00 -23.13
CA SER A 145 1.38 -53.87 -21.90
C SER A 145 0.46 -53.60 -20.70
N THR A 146 0.36 -54.59 -19.83
CA THR A 146 -0.25 -54.55 -18.50
C THR A 146 0.26 -53.34 -17.70
N LEU A 147 -0.61 -52.38 -17.42
CA LEU A 147 -0.26 -51.15 -16.68
C LEU A 147 -0.34 -51.38 -15.17
N LYS A 148 0.82 -51.37 -14.52
CA LYS A 148 0.96 -51.24 -13.05
C LYS A 148 0.29 -49.94 -12.57
N PRO A 149 -0.34 -49.89 -11.37
CA PRO A 149 -1.01 -48.68 -10.90
C PRO A 149 0.03 -47.57 -10.66
N LYS A 150 -0.08 -46.49 -11.44
CA LYS A 150 0.73 -45.27 -11.27
C LYS A 150 0.30 -44.56 -9.98
N ASN A 151 1.27 -44.13 -9.17
CA ASN A 151 1.06 -43.22 -8.04
C ASN A 151 0.36 -41.95 -8.54
N LYS A 152 -0.91 -41.77 -8.15
CA LYS A 152 -1.72 -40.63 -8.57
C LYS A 152 -1.28 -39.40 -7.79
N LYS A 153 -0.61 -38.47 -8.47
CA LYS A 153 -0.46 -37.09 -7.98
C LYS A 153 -1.88 -36.50 -7.86
N PRO A 154 -2.22 -35.83 -6.75
CA PRO A 154 -3.55 -35.26 -6.59
C PRO A 154 -3.83 -34.27 -7.72
N LEU A 155 -5.04 -34.34 -8.28
CA LEU A 155 -5.48 -33.51 -9.42
C LEU A 155 -5.61 -32.02 -9.07
N ARG A 156 -5.36 -31.64 -7.82
CA ARG A 156 -5.41 -30.27 -7.31
C ARG A 156 -4.20 -30.02 -6.41
N PRO A 157 -3.50 -28.87 -6.54
CA PRO A 157 -2.35 -28.53 -5.71
C PRO A 157 -2.73 -28.11 -4.28
N SER A 158 -4.02 -27.86 -4.02
CA SER A 158 -4.53 -27.40 -2.72
C SER A 158 -5.54 -28.39 -2.15
N ASP A 159 -5.41 -28.73 -0.87
CA ASP A 159 -6.33 -29.59 -0.10
C ASP A 159 -7.70 -28.94 0.19
N TYR A 160 -8.05 -27.90 -0.56
CA TYR A 160 -9.30 -27.18 -0.40
C TYR A 160 -10.45 -27.95 -1.05
N ASN A 161 -11.27 -28.58 -0.21
CA ASN A 161 -12.56 -29.14 -0.59
C ASN A 161 -13.67 -28.15 -0.22
N PRO A 162 -14.46 -27.62 -1.17
CA PRO A 162 -15.52 -26.65 -0.89
C PRO A 162 -16.65 -27.20 -0.01
N LEU A 163 -16.72 -28.52 0.18
CA LEU A 163 -17.68 -29.15 1.10
C LEU A 163 -17.13 -29.36 2.51
N MET A 164 -15.80 -29.49 2.67
CA MET A 164 -15.19 -29.88 3.95
C MET A 164 -14.17 -28.87 4.51
N GLY A 165 -13.83 -27.82 3.76
CA GLY A 165 -12.81 -26.85 4.12
C GLY A 165 -11.41 -27.48 4.13
N GLY A 166 -10.39 -26.76 3.66
CA GLY A 166 -9.01 -27.19 3.86
C GLY A 166 -8.69 -27.14 5.36
N GLY A 167 -8.32 -28.28 5.95
CA GLY A 167 -7.88 -28.36 7.33
C GLY A 167 -6.58 -27.57 7.52
N GLY A 168 -6.66 -26.46 8.26
CA GLY A 168 -5.51 -25.60 8.54
C GLY A 168 -5.87 -24.42 9.45
N ASP A 169 -5.97 -24.70 10.75
CA ASP A 169 -5.61 -23.91 11.96
C ASP A 169 -5.41 -22.37 11.92
N SER A 170 -6.03 -21.62 11.01
CA SER A 170 -5.92 -20.15 11.03
C SER A 170 -7.20 -19.49 10.56
N CYS A 171 -7.70 -18.54 11.37
CA CYS A 171 -8.89 -17.72 11.14
C CYS A 171 -10.26 -18.36 11.49
N SER A 172 -10.47 -18.71 12.76
CA SER A 172 -11.79 -18.74 13.37
C SER A 172 -12.03 -17.49 14.22
N TYR A 173 -12.29 -16.34 13.58
CA TYR A 173 -12.83 -15.19 14.32
C TYR A 173 -14.30 -15.48 14.66
N ARG A 174 -14.58 -15.80 15.93
CA ARG A 174 -15.95 -15.77 16.48
C ARG A 174 -16.11 -14.48 17.29
N PRO A 175 -16.99 -13.54 16.90
CA PRO A 175 -17.30 -12.39 17.74
C PRO A 175 -17.87 -12.87 19.08
N THR A 176 -17.50 -12.20 20.16
CA THR A 176 -18.04 -12.50 21.50
C THR A 176 -19.55 -12.30 21.49
N ARG A 177 -20.32 -13.27 22.04
CA ARG A 177 -21.76 -13.12 22.20
C ARG A 177 -22.00 -11.96 23.17
N ARG A 178 -22.46 -10.81 22.67
CA ARG A 178 -23.10 -9.79 23.53
C ARG A 178 -24.40 -10.40 24.06
N GLY A 179 -24.34 -10.95 25.27
CA GLY A 179 -25.51 -11.47 25.96
C GLY A 179 -25.12 -12.04 27.31
N GLY A 180 -25.29 -11.24 28.37
CA GLY A 180 -25.18 -11.71 29.75
C GLY A 180 -24.56 -10.72 30.72
N ALA A 181 -25.26 -9.61 31.00
CA ALA A 181 -25.11 -8.86 32.25
C ALA A 181 -26.40 -8.05 32.48
N GLY A 182 -27.51 -8.75 32.69
CA GLY A 182 -28.62 -8.24 33.48
C GLY A 182 -28.44 -8.79 34.89
N GLY A 183 -28.34 -7.90 35.88
CA GLY A 183 -28.25 -8.27 37.29
C GLY A 183 -27.81 -7.08 38.14
N GLY A 184 -28.76 -6.51 38.89
CA GLY A 184 -28.58 -5.38 39.80
C GLY A 184 -29.62 -4.30 39.59
#